data_AF-A0A5J4PPN3-F1
#
_entry.id   AF-A0A5J4PPN3-F1
#
_cell.length_a   1.000
_cell.length_b   1.000
_cell.length_c   1.000
_cell.angle_alpha   90.00
_cell.angle_beta   90.00
_cell.angle_gamma   90.00
#
_symmetry.space_group_name_H-M   'P 1'
#
loop_
_entity.id
_entity.type
_entity.pdbx_description
1 polymer ?
#
loop_
_entity_poly.entity_id
_entity_poly.type
_entity_poly.pdbx_seq_one_letter_code
_entity_poly.pdbx_strand_id
1 'polypeptide(L)' 'MIELIPAIDIIGGKCVRLSQGNYKSKKVYNENPVEVAKEFEYHGIRRLHLVDLDGAASNHIVNYHILEQIA' A
#
# COMPACT_ATOMS: atom_id res chain seq x y z
N MET A 1 10.63 14.99 18.13
CA MET A 1 11.38 14.02 17.30
C MET A 1 10.50 13.70 16.10
N ILE A 2 11.06 13.64 14.89
CA ILE A 2 10.30 13.35 13.66
C ILE A 2 10.34 11.84 13.42
N GLU A 3 9.19 11.25 13.04
CA GLU A 3 9.06 9.84 12.66
C GLU A 3 8.64 9.76 11.19
N LEU A 4 9.30 8.92 10.39
CA LEU A 4 8.94 8.68 9.00
C LEU A 4 8.07 7.43 8.90
N ILE A 5 6.89 7.56 8.30
CA ILE A 5 5.95 6.46 8.09
C ILE A 5 5.73 6.32 6.58
N PRO A 6 6.40 5.35 5.92
CA PRO A 6 6.14 5.04 4.52
C PRO A 6 4.71 4.56 4.32
N ALA A 7 4.16 4.87 3.15
CA ALA A 7 2.81 4.47 2.77
C ALA A 7 2.83 3.57 1.53
N ILE A 8 1.98 2.54 1.53
CA ILE A 8 1.74 1.68 0.39
C ILE A 8 0.24 1.73 0.06
N ASP A 9 -0.08 2.27 -1.12
CA ASP A 9 -1.44 2.28 -1.64
C ASP A 9 -1.63 1.05 -2.55
N ILE A 10 -2.71 0.30 -2.36
CA ILE A 10 -2.96 -0.98 -3.04
C ILE A 10 -4.19 -0.87 -3.95
N ILE A 11 -4.01 -1.20 -5.24
CA ILE A 11 -5.09 -1.40 -6.22
C ILE A 11 -4.81 -2.69 -7.00
N GLY A 12 -5.78 -3.58 -7.11
CA GLY A 12 -5.69 -4.87 -7.80
C GLY A 12 -4.52 -5.72 -7.30
N GLY A 13 -4.22 -5.63 -6.00
CA GLY A 13 -3.10 -6.31 -5.35
C GLY A 13 -1.71 -5.75 -5.66
N LYS A 14 -1.59 -4.56 -6.26
CA LYS A 14 -0.31 -3.94 -6.65
C LYS A 14 -0.06 -2.63 -5.91
N CYS A 15 1.21 -2.27 -5.74
CA CYS A 15 1.60 -0.95 -5.24
C CYS A 15 1.37 0.10 -6.31
N VAL A 16 0.50 1.07 -6.00
CA VAL A 16 0.17 2.15 -6.93
C VAL A 16 0.39 3.51 -6.32
N ARG A 17 0.37 4.53 -7.17
CA ARG A 17 0.21 5.92 -6.77
C ARG A 17 -0.88 6.55 -7.62
N LEU A 18 -1.77 7.30 -6.98
CA LEU A 18 -2.72 8.17 -7.66
C LEU A 18 -2.21 9.62 -7.60
N SER A 19 -2.29 10.34 -8.73
CA SER A 19 -2.11 11.79 -8.72
C SER A 19 -3.38 12.43 -8.18
N GLN A 20 -3.28 13.10 -7.02
CA GLN A 20 -4.40 13.78 -6.37
C GLN A 20 -5.64 12.88 -6.15
N GLY A 21 -5.44 11.59 -5.88
CA GLY A 21 -6.54 10.64 -5.67
C GLY A 21 -7.32 10.24 -6.93
N ASN A 22 -6.88 10.65 -8.13
CA ASN A 22 -7.54 10.29 -9.36
C ASN A 22 -7.18 8.86 -9.80
N TYR A 23 -8.13 7.93 -9.67
CA TYR A 23 -7.99 6.52 -10.07
C TYR A 23 -7.62 6.30 -11.54
N LYS A 24 -7.96 7.25 -12.44
CA LYS A 24 -7.56 7.19 -13.86
C LYS A 24 -6.08 7.51 -14.08
N SER A 25 -5.43 8.14 -13.10
CA SER A 25 -4.01 8.50 -13.17
C SER A 25 -3.08 7.47 -12.53
N LYS A 26 -3.57 6.24 -12.31
CA LYS A 26 -2.81 5.20 -11.61
C LYS A 26 -1.48 4.93 -12.29
N LYS A 27 -0.42 4.94 -11.48
CA LYS A 27 0.90 4.42 -11.86
C LYS A 27 1.23 3.24 -10.95
N VAL A 28 1.58 2.10 -11.55
CA VAL A 28 2.08 0.94 -10.81
C VAL A 28 3.58 1.15 -10.55
N TYR A 29 3.99 1.02 -9.28
CA TYR A 29 5.39 1.15 -8.85
C TYR A 29 6.02 -0.21 -8.57
N ASN A 30 5.24 -1.13 -8.00
CA ASN A 30 5.66 -2.49 -7.72
C ASN A 30 4.43 -3.40 -7.84
N GLU A 31 4.66 -4.62 -8.29
CA GLU A 31 3.64 -5.65 -8.48
C GLU A 31 3.31 -6.38 -7.17
N ASN A 32 4.18 -6.33 -6.15
CA ASN A 32 4.02 -7.06 -4.89
C ASN A 32 4.17 -6.14 -3.64
N PRO A 33 3.07 -5.78 -2.96
CA PRO A 33 3.10 -5.00 -1.72
C PRO A 33 3.84 -5.64 -0.55
N VAL A 34 3.86 -6.98 -0.48
CA VAL A 34 4.55 -7.71 0.59
C VAL A 34 6.07 -7.57 0.48
N GLU A 35 6.60 -7.56 -0.74
CA GLU A 35 8.03 -7.32 -0.97
C GLU A 35 8.44 -5.92 -0.55
N VAL A 36 7.64 -4.91 -0.92
CA VAL A 36 7.90 -3.51 -0.53
C VAL A 36 7.83 -3.33 0.99
N ALA A 37 6.88 -3.98 1.67
CA ALA A 37 6.79 -3.95 3.12
C ALA A 37 8.05 -4.55 3.78
N LYS A 38 8.53 -5.70 3.28
CA LYS A 38 9.77 -6.33 3.75
C LYS A 38 11.00 -5.48 3.49
N GLU A 39 11.06 -4.78 2.36
CA GLU A 39 12.13 -3.82 2.08
C GLU A 39 12.14 -2.69 3.11
N PHE A 40 10.97 -2.12 3.44
CA PHE A 40 10.92 -1.08 4.49
C PHE A 40 11.35 -1.61 5.86
N GLU A 41 10.88 -2.80 6.24
CA GLU A 41 11.31 -3.47 7.47
C GLU A 41 12.83 -3.67 7.50
N TYR A 42 13.42 -4.14 6.41
CA TYR A 42 14.87 -4.32 6.26
C TYR A 42 15.65 -3.01 6.47
N HIS A 43 15.08 -1.87 6.08
CA HIS A 43 15.66 -0.54 6.31
C HIS A 43 15.37 0.03 7.71
N GLY A 44 14.79 -0.76 8.62
CA GLY A 44 14.56 -0.39 10.01
C GLY A 44 13.27 0.41 10.26
N ILE A 45 12.37 0.48 9.27
CA ILE A 45 11.04 1.08 9.45
C ILE A 45 10.18 0.14 10.27
N ARG A 46 9.57 0.65 11.34
CA ARG A 46 8.75 -0.13 12.28
C ARG A 46 7.25 0.10 12.13
N ARG A 47 6.86 1.05 11.28
CA ARG A 47 5.46 1.43 11.06
C ARG A 47 5.24 1.67 9.57
N LEU A 48 4.21 1.03 9.04
CA LEU A 48 3.75 1.22 7.68
C LEU A 48 2.32 1.72 7.69
N HIS A 49 2.02 2.65 6.78
CA HIS A 49 0.66 3.06 6.48
C HIS A 49 0.18 2.33 5.22
N LEU A 50 -0.81 1.45 5.35
CA LEU A 50 -1.37 0.70 4.23
C LEU A 50 -2.75 1.25 3.87
N VAL A 51 -3.03 1.39 2.57
CA VAL A 51 -4.32 1.87 2.07
C VAL A 51 -4.86 0.90 1.03
N ASP A 52 -5.97 0.22 1.35
CA ASP A 52 -6.76 -0.56 0.39
C ASP A 52 -7.65 0.40 -0.43
N LEU A 53 -7.15 0.84 -1.59
CA LEU A 53 -7.88 1.79 -2.44
C LEU A 53 -9.03 1.12 -3.21
N ASP A 54 -8.96 -0.19 -3.46
CA ASP A 54 -10.09 -0.94 -4.01
C ASP A 54 -11.22 -1.02 -2.99
N GLY A 55 -10.86 -1.30 -1.74
CA GLY A 55 -11.84 -1.37 -0.67
C GLY A 55 -12.45 -0.02 -0.34
N ALA A 56 -11.65 1.05 -0.39
CA ALA A 56 -12.14 2.42 -0.29
C ALA A 56 -13.13 2.78 -1.41
N ALA A 57 -12.90 2.29 -2.65
CA ALA A 57 -13.80 2.51 -3.77
C ALA A 57 -15.05 1.61 -3.73
N SER A 58 -14.93 0.41 -3.17
CA SER A 58 -15.97 -0.63 -3.20
C SER A 58 -16.82 -0.71 -1.92
N ASN A 59 -16.50 0.11 -0.90
CA ASN A 59 -17.13 0.10 0.44
C ASN A 59 -17.10 -1.25 1.17
N HIS A 60 -16.13 -2.11 0.86
CA HIS A 60 -15.85 -3.35 1.58
C HIS A 60 -14.37 -3.70 1.42
N ILE A 61 -13.81 -4.54 2.29
CA ILE A 61 -12.39 -4.91 2.20
C ILE A 61 -12.16 -5.81 0.98
N VAL A 62 -11.21 -5.45 0.11
CA VAL A 62 -10.89 -6.20 -1.12
C VAL A 62 -9.55 -6.90 -1.01
N ASN A 63 -8.53 -6.21 -0.48
CA ASN A 63 -7.15 -6.71 -0.45
C ASN A 63 -6.78 -7.39 0.89
N TYR A 64 -7.75 -7.99 1.60
CA TYR A 64 -7.55 -8.58 2.94
C TYR A 64 -6.36 -9.54 2.99
N HIS A 65 -6.24 -10.44 2.01
CA HIS A 65 -5.17 -11.45 1.98
C HIS A 65 -3.75 -10.83 1.93
N ILE A 66 -3.61 -9.64 1.34
CA ILE A 66 -2.32 -8.93 1.28
C ILE A 66 -2.04 -8.26 2.61
N LEU A 67 -3.05 -7.61 3.20
CA LEU A 67 -2.93 -6.96 4.49
C LEU A 67 -2.55 -7.97 5.58
N GLU A 68 -3.13 -9.17 5.55
CA GLU A 68 -2.80 -10.27 6.46
C GLU A 68 -1.37 -10.80 6.29
N GLN A 69 -0.79 -10.71 5.09
CA GLN A 69 0.60 -11.13 4.85
C GLN A 69 1.64 -10.10 5.32
N ILE A 70 1.23 -8.85 5.58
CA ILE A 70 2.11 -7.76 6.00
C ILE A 70 2.05 -7.55 7.53
N ALA A 71 0.90 -7.81 8.15
CA ALA A 71 0.69 -7.67 9.60
C ALA A 71 1.34 -8.81 10.41
#